data_AF-A0A842XSQ3-F1
#
_entry.id   AF-A0A842XSQ3-F1
#
_cell.length_a   1.000
_cell.length_b   1.000
_cell.length_c   1.000
_cell.angle_alpha   90.00
_cell.angle_beta   90.00
_cell.angle_gamma   90.00
#
_symmetry.space_group_name_H-M   'P 1'
#
loop_
_entity.id
_entity.type
_entity.pdbx_description
1 polymer ?
#
loop_
_entity_poly.entity_id
_entity_poly.type
_entity_poly.pdbx_seq_one_letter_code
_entity_poly.pdbx_strand_id
1 'polypeptide(L)'
;IAPGKALHGEQCGVGSIMMMYLHGGDWQRIREALRLIGAPTSAEELGVTREQIVEALVHANEIRKDRYTILGDRGLTPDAAERLARITKVI
;
A
#
# COMPACT_ATOMS: atom_id res chain seq x y z
N ILE A 1 8.20 18.30 -5.48
CA ILE A 1 7.30 17.57 -6.40
C ILE A 1 8.18 16.85 -7.41
N ALA A 2 7.94 15.57 -7.68
CA ALA A 2 8.70 14.78 -8.67
C ALA A 2 7.81 14.54 -9.90
N PRO A 3 7.97 15.31 -10.99
CA PRO A 3 7.16 15.16 -12.19
C PRO A 3 7.26 13.74 -12.76
N GLY A 4 6.13 13.15 -13.16
CA GLY A 4 6.08 11.80 -13.74
C GLY A 4 6.09 10.66 -12.72
N LYS A 5 5.98 10.93 -11.42
CA LYS A 5 5.79 9.93 -10.36
C LYS A 5 4.49 10.19 -9.62
N ALA A 6 3.85 9.14 -9.11
CA ALA A 6 2.68 9.25 -8.24
C ALA A 6 2.93 10.25 -7.09
N LEU A 7 1.93 11.03 -6.73
CA LEU A 7 2.05 12.01 -5.65
C LEU A 7 2.17 11.29 -4.31
N HIS A 8 2.86 11.91 -3.35
CA HIS A 8 3.05 11.32 -2.01
C HIS A 8 1.71 10.92 -1.36
N GLY A 9 0.70 11.79 -1.42
CA GLY A 9 -0.62 11.51 -0.85
C GLY A 9 -1.32 10.32 -1.50
N GLU A 10 -1.14 10.14 -2.81
CA GLU A 10 -1.72 9.02 -3.57
C GLU A 10 -1.06 7.69 -3.14
N GLN A 11 0.27 7.67 -3.07
CA GLN A 11 1.01 6.50 -2.57
C GLN A 11 0.61 6.16 -1.14
N CYS A 12 0.52 7.16 -0.26
CA CYS A 12 0.08 6.98 1.12
C CYS A 12 -1.36 6.49 1.22
N GLY A 13 -2.25 6.96 0.34
CA GLY A 13 -3.64 6.51 0.27
C GLY A 13 -3.72 5.01 -0.05
N VAL A 14 -3.05 4.57 -1.11
CA VAL A 14 -3.01 3.15 -1.50
C VAL A 14 -2.35 2.29 -0.42
N GLY A 15 -1.25 2.75 0.18
CA GLY A 15 -0.62 2.09 1.32
C GLY A 15 -1.58 1.95 2.51
N SER A 16 -2.38 2.97 2.80
CA SER A 16 -3.35 2.97 3.90
C SER A 16 -4.44 1.92 3.73
N ILE A 17 -4.88 1.64 2.50
CA ILE A 17 -5.83 0.55 2.21
C ILE A 17 -5.24 -0.78 2.71
N MET A 18 -4.00 -1.09 2.32
CA MET A 18 -3.33 -2.35 2.67
C MET A 18 -3.03 -2.44 4.16
N MET A 19 -2.52 -1.38 4.77
CA MET A 19 -2.21 -1.39 6.20
C MET A 19 -3.47 -1.50 7.06
N MET A 20 -4.59 -0.88 6.65
CA MET A 20 -5.85 -1.01 7.37
C MET A 20 -6.38 -2.45 7.39
N TYR A 21 -6.20 -3.19 6.29
CA TYR A 21 -6.52 -4.62 6.27
C TYR A 21 -5.69 -5.41 7.29
N LEU A 22 -4.37 -5.16 7.36
CA LEU A 22 -3.51 -5.84 8.34
C LEU A 22 -3.88 -5.51 9.79
N HIS A 23 -4.38 -4.30 10.04
CA HIS A 23 -4.93 -3.91 11.33
C HIS A 23 -6.31 -4.54 11.64
N GLY A 24 -6.91 -5.27 10.70
CA GLY A 24 -8.25 -5.85 10.85
C GLY A 24 -9.38 -4.82 10.75
N GLY A 25 -9.12 -3.63 10.22
CA GLY A 25 -10.09 -2.56 10.07
C GLY A 25 -10.77 -2.51 8.70
N ASP A 26 -11.63 -1.51 8.54
CA ASP A 26 -12.44 -1.30 7.32
C ASP A 26 -11.63 -0.61 6.22
N TRP A 27 -10.81 -1.40 5.53
CA TRP A 27 -10.04 -0.95 4.36
C TRP A 27 -10.94 -0.59 3.17
N GLN A 28 -12.14 -1.17 3.08
CA GLN A 28 -13.08 -0.92 1.98
C GLN A 28 -13.58 0.52 2.04
N ARG A 29 -13.88 1.03 3.24
CA ARG A 29 -14.26 2.42 3.45
C ARG A 29 -13.16 3.41 3.06
N ILE A 30 -11.89 3.12 3.36
CA ILE A 30 -10.76 3.95 2.91
C ILE A 30 -10.69 3.95 1.38
N ARG A 31 -10.76 2.76 0.77
CA ARG A 31 -10.72 2.62 -0.69
C ARG A 31 -11.88 3.38 -1.35
N GLU A 32 -13.09 3.28 -0.82
CA GLU A 32 -14.26 3.99 -1.35
C GLU A 32 -14.10 5.52 -1.23
N ALA A 33 -13.62 6.01 -0.09
CA ALA A 33 -13.37 7.43 0.10
C ALA A 33 -12.33 7.99 -0.89
N LEU A 34 -11.26 7.23 -1.16
CA LEU A 34 -10.25 7.61 -2.17
C LEU A 34 -10.84 7.66 -3.58
N ARG A 35 -11.63 6.65 -3.97
CA ARG A 35 -12.31 6.64 -5.28
C ARG A 35 -13.29 7.80 -5.43
N LEU A 36 -14.03 8.15 -4.37
CA LEU A 36 -15.00 9.23 -4.38
C LEU A 36 -14.36 10.59 -4.71
N ILE A 37 -13.12 10.82 -4.24
CA ILE A 37 -12.37 12.05 -4.51
C ILE A 37 -11.50 11.98 -5.78
N GLY A 38 -11.57 10.88 -6.53
CA GLY A 38 -10.78 10.66 -7.74
C GLY A 38 -9.31 10.31 -7.49
N ALA A 39 -8.94 9.90 -6.27
CA ALA A 39 -7.59 9.44 -5.96
C ALA A 39 -7.40 7.97 -6.38
N PRO A 40 -6.17 7.56 -6.73
CA PRO A 40 -5.88 6.20 -7.14
C PRO A 40 -6.00 5.22 -5.97
N THR A 41 -6.40 4.00 -6.30
CA THR A 41 -6.65 2.88 -5.38
C THR A 41 -6.01 1.57 -5.82
N SER A 42 -5.32 1.56 -6.96
CA SER A 42 -4.60 0.41 -7.51
C SER A 42 -3.20 0.81 -8.00
N ALA A 43 -2.36 -0.19 -8.22
CA ALA A 43 -1.03 -0.03 -8.83
C ALA A 43 -1.12 0.63 -10.22
N GLU A 44 -2.09 0.19 -11.02
CA GLU A 44 -2.34 0.72 -12.37
C GLU A 44 -2.72 2.20 -12.32
N GLU A 45 -3.65 2.59 -11.44
CA GLU A 45 -4.06 3.98 -11.26
C GLU A 45 -2.91 4.86 -10.72
N LEU A 46 -1.99 4.28 -9.93
CA LEU A 46 -0.76 4.94 -9.48
C LEU A 46 0.34 5.02 -10.56
N GLY A 47 0.21 4.30 -11.69
CA GLY A 47 1.25 4.23 -12.71
C GLY A 47 2.49 3.44 -12.28
N VAL A 48 2.33 2.44 -11.40
CA VAL A 48 3.41 1.53 -10.96
C VAL A 48 3.06 0.08 -11.28
N THR A 49 4.06 -0.79 -11.37
CA THR A 49 3.82 -2.21 -11.63
C THR A 49 3.40 -2.96 -10.36
N ARG A 50 2.83 -4.15 -10.54
CA ARG A 50 2.42 -5.02 -9.43
C ARG A 50 3.64 -5.45 -8.61
N GLU A 51 4.74 -5.73 -9.30
CA GLU A 51 6.02 -6.13 -8.71
C GLU A 51 6.59 -5.02 -7.83
N GLN A 52 6.48 -3.75 -8.26
CA GLN A 52 6.90 -2.60 -7.46
C GLN A 52 6.09 -2.46 -6.16
N ILE A 53 4.77 -2.76 -6.18
CA ILE A 53 3.96 -2.77 -4.95
C ILE A 53 4.43 -3.89 -4.00
N VAL A 54 4.64 -5.10 -4.52
CA VAL A 54 5.09 -6.24 -3.70
C VAL A 54 6.47 -5.97 -3.11
N GLU A 55 7.42 -5.50 -3.91
CA GLU A 55 8.77 -5.13 -3.46
C GLU A 55 8.72 -4.04 -2.39
N ALA A 56 7.93 -2.99 -2.61
CA ALA A 56 7.78 -1.92 -1.63
C ALA A 56 7.20 -2.41 -0.29
N LEU A 57 6.22 -3.32 -0.31
CA LEU A 57 5.63 -3.90 0.89
C LEU A 57 6.63 -4.76 1.68
N VAL A 58 7.45 -5.55 0.98
CA VAL A 58 8.47 -6.41 1.59
C VAL A 58 9.52 -5.57 2.31
N HIS A 59 9.95 -4.45 1.72
CA HIS A 59 11.00 -3.59 2.29
C HIS A 59 10.48 -2.46 3.19
N ALA A 60 9.16 -2.28 3.32
CA ALA A 60 8.59 -1.13 4.03
C ALA A 60 9.02 -1.03 5.50
N ASN A 61 9.20 -2.15 6.21
CA ASN A 61 9.65 -2.15 7.61
C ASN A 61 11.13 -1.75 7.77
N GLU A 62 11.92 -1.82 6.69
CA GLU A 62 13.37 -1.52 6.73
C GLU A 62 13.66 -0.02 6.61
N ILE A 63 12.71 0.77 6.11
CA ILE A 63 12.85 2.22 5.90
C ILE A 63 13.13 2.96 7.21
N ARG A 64 12.50 2.52 8.31
CA ARG A 64 12.67 3.09 9.65
C ARG A 64 12.68 1.99 10.71
N LYS A 65 13.82 1.31 10.82
CA LYS A 65 14.03 0.19 11.77
C LYS A 65 13.81 0.55 13.24
N ASP A 66 13.87 1.84 13.58
CA ASP A 66 13.60 2.38 14.93
C ASP A 66 12.09 2.49 15.25
N ARG A 67 11.22 2.28 14.26
CA ARG A 67 9.78 2.53 14.37
C ARG A 67 9.01 1.23 14.19
N TYR A 68 8.42 0.76 15.29
CA TYR A 68 7.49 -0.35 15.24
C TYR A 68 6.20 0.02 14.50
N THR A 69 5.71 -0.89 13.66
CA THR A 69 4.44 -0.77 12.92
C THR A 69 3.72 -2.13 12.85
N ILE A 70 2.57 -2.20 12.18
CA ILE A 70 1.84 -3.45 11.95
C ILE A 70 2.63 -4.48 11.12
N LEU A 71 3.65 -4.04 10.37
CA LEU A 71 4.53 -4.93 9.62
C LEU A 71 5.54 -5.68 10.53
N GLY A 72 5.63 -5.28 11.81
CA GLY A 72 6.55 -5.86 12.79
C GLY A 72 8.02 -5.76 12.39
N ASP A 73 8.86 -6.51 13.10
CA ASP A 73 10.32 -6.44 12.92
C ASP A 73 10.83 -7.26 11.73
N ARG A 74 10.03 -8.24 11.28
CA ARG A 74 10.38 -9.16 10.18
C ARG A 74 9.79 -8.79 8.83
N GLY A 75 8.89 -7.79 8.77
CA GLY A 75 8.21 -7.40 7.55
C GLY A 75 7.29 -8.49 7.00
N LEU A 76 6.92 -8.34 5.73
CA LEU A 76 6.11 -9.31 5.00
C LEU A 76 7.00 -10.17 4.11
N THR A 77 6.66 -11.46 3.97
CA THR A 77 7.22 -12.28 2.89
C THR A 77 6.63 -11.82 1.54
N PRO A 78 7.31 -12.04 0.41
CA PRO A 78 6.78 -11.71 -0.92
C PRO A 78 5.38 -12.29 -1.15
N ASP A 79 5.15 -13.55 -0.80
CA ASP A 79 3.84 -14.20 -0.91
C ASP A 79 2.76 -13.53 -0.04
N ALA A 80 3.12 -13.08 1.18
CA ALA A 80 2.19 -12.39 2.06
C ALA A 80 1.87 -10.98 1.54
N ALA A 81 2.87 -10.26 1.02
CA ALA A 81 2.70 -8.97 0.36
C ALA A 81 1.80 -9.08 -0.88
N GLU A 82 2.02 -10.08 -1.73
CA GLU A 82 1.19 -10.31 -2.92
C GLU A 82 -0.25 -10.67 -2.53
N ARG A 83 -0.44 -11.57 -1.57
CA ARG A 83 -1.78 -11.92 -1.06
C ARG A 83 -2.50 -10.70 -0.49
N LEU A 84 -1.81 -9.89 0.32
CA LEU A 84 -2.35 -8.65 0.88
C LEU A 84 -2.85 -7.73 -0.23
N ALA A 85 -1.98 -7.41 -1.19
CA ALA A 85 -2.29 -6.48 -2.26
C ALA A 85 -3.45 -6.97 -3.14
N ARG A 86 -3.57 -8.29 -3.38
CA ARG A 86 -4.70 -8.90 -4.10
C ARG A 86 -6.01 -8.81 -3.31
N ILE A 87 -5.99 -9.16 -2.02
CA ILE A 87 -7.18 -9.10 -1.15
C ILE A 87 -7.74 -7.68 -1.12
N THR A 88 -6.86 -6.69 -1.03
CA THR A 88 -7.24 -5.27 -0.95
C THR A 88 -7.51 -4.62 -2.31
N LYS A 89 -7.44 -5.39 -3.41
CA LYS A 89 -7.65 -4.92 -4.79
C LYS A 89 -6.69 -3.80 -5.21
N VAL A 90 -5.49 -3.78 -4.64
CA VAL A 90 -4.42 -2.86 -5.05
C VAL A 90 -3.70 -3.39 -6.29
N ILE A 91 -3.58 -4.72 -6.41
CA ILE A 91 -3.11 -5.42 -7.62
C ILE A 91 -4.14 -6.45 -8.11
#